data_AF-A0A821JR41-F1
#
_entry.id   AF-A0A821JR41-F1
#
_cell.length_a   1.000
_cell.length_b   1.000
_cell.length_c   1.000
_cell.angle_alpha   90.00
_cell.angle_beta   90.00
_cell.angle_gamma   90.00
#
_symmetry.space_group_name_H-M   'P 1'
#
loop_
_entity.id
_entity.type
_entity.pdbx_description
1 polymer ?
#
loop_
_entity_poly.entity_id
_entity_poly.type
_entity_poly.pdbx_seq_one_letter_code
_entity_poly.pdbx_strand_id
1 'polypeptide(L)'
;RYPIVQLFRLALFLGPNGMNEILHWDYSFAYSIKHNKPIDPQRYKEWYPHPGYAWAMRCDAFEYMGGLCEFSILGSGDLHFAFALLNRIEETFLTSLNEDYRRLALNWGERVAEIAQGGHNVGYLPVNIGHF
;
A
#
# COMPACT_ATOMS: atom_id res chain seq x y z
N ARG A 1 -10.25 -10.60 -12.83
CA ARG A 1 -9.98 -11.02 -11.43
C ARG A 1 -8.62 -10.47 -11.05
N TYR A 2 -8.50 -9.69 -9.99
CA TYR A 2 -7.23 -9.05 -9.60
C TYR A 2 -6.29 -10.05 -8.89
N PRO A 3 -4.97 -10.04 -9.16
CA PRO A 3 -3.99 -10.84 -8.42
C PRO A 3 -3.72 -10.32 -7.01
N ILE A 4 -3.91 -9.02 -6.79
CA ILE A 4 -3.67 -8.32 -5.52
C ILE A 4 -4.91 -7.48 -5.21
N VAL A 5 -5.42 -7.57 -3.98
CA VAL A 5 -6.61 -6.86 -3.52
C VAL A 5 -6.37 -6.30 -2.13
N GLN A 6 -6.68 -5.01 -1.91
CA GLN A 6 -6.77 -4.45 -0.57
C GLN A 6 -8.15 -4.75 0.03
N LEU A 7 -8.19 -5.26 1.26
CA LEU A 7 -9.42 -5.86 1.82
C LEU A 7 -10.41 -4.83 2.40
N PHE A 8 -10.31 -3.57 2.01
CA PHE A 8 -11.19 -2.49 2.43
C PHE A 8 -11.19 -1.33 1.42
N ARG A 9 -12.20 -0.47 1.52
CA ARG A 9 -12.37 0.79 0.81
C ARG A 9 -12.02 1.98 1.70
N LEU A 10 -12.53 1.97 2.93
CA LEU A 10 -12.31 3.02 3.93
C LEU A 10 -11.75 2.43 5.21
N ALA A 11 -10.75 3.08 5.77
CA ALA A 11 -10.34 2.90 7.16
C ALA A 11 -10.99 4.02 7.98
N LEU A 12 -11.78 3.67 8.98
CA LEU A 12 -12.43 4.58 9.91
C LEU A 12 -11.64 4.60 11.21
N PHE A 13 -11.09 5.75 11.57
CA PHE A 13 -10.40 5.95 12.84
C PHE A 13 -11.44 6.27 13.91
N LEU A 14 -11.55 5.38 14.88
CA LEU A 14 -12.59 5.39 15.88
C LEU A 14 -12.07 6.02 17.18
N GLY A 15 -12.92 6.81 17.81
CA GLY A 15 -12.70 7.28 19.18
C GLY A 15 -13.05 6.20 20.20
N PRO A 16 -12.94 6.53 21.50
CA PRO A 16 -13.25 5.60 22.59
C PRO A 16 -14.65 4.99 22.52
N ASN A 17 -15.62 5.68 21.90
CA ASN A 17 -16.99 5.18 21.73
C ASN A 17 -17.21 4.34 20.45
N GLY A 18 -16.14 3.94 19.76
CA GLY A 18 -16.20 3.07 18.59
C GLY A 18 -16.92 3.69 17.40
N MET A 19 -17.80 2.93 16.73
CA MET A 19 -18.53 3.39 15.53
C MET A 19 -19.44 4.60 15.75
N ASN A 20 -19.75 4.94 17.01
CA ASN A 20 -20.51 6.15 17.36
C ASN A 20 -19.64 7.42 17.37
N GLU A 21 -18.33 7.29 17.19
CA GLU A 21 -17.37 8.39 17.26
C GLU A 21 -16.27 8.18 16.20
N ILE A 22 -16.53 8.58 14.97
CA ILE A 22 -15.53 8.54 13.89
C ILE A 22 -14.73 9.84 13.92
N LEU A 23 -13.44 9.74 14.25
CA LEU A 23 -12.52 10.88 14.35
C LEU A 23 -11.99 11.31 12.99
N HIS A 24 -11.66 10.32 12.14
CA HIS A 24 -11.07 10.51 10.82
C HIS A 24 -11.37 9.32 9.92
N TRP A 25 -11.20 9.47 8.61
CA TRP A 25 -11.28 8.35 7.68
C TRP A 25 -10.33 8.53 6.50
N ASP A 26 -9.74 7.42 6.06
CA ASP A 26 -8.89 7.37 4.88
C ASP A 26 -9.41 6.38 3.84
N TYR A 27 -9.25 6.72 2.57
CA TYR A 27 -9.42 5.74 1.51
C TYR A 27 -8.27 4.73 1.54
N SER A 28 -8.59 3.46 1.27
CA SER A 28 -7.59 2.46 0.96
C SER A 28 -6.74 2.89 -0.24
N PHE A 29 -5.48 2.47 -0.26
CA PHE A 29 -4.57 2.72 -1.37
C PHE A 29 -5.10 2.22 -2.71
N ALA A 30 -5.57 0.97 -2.76
CA ALA A 30 -6.11 0.38 -3.99
C ALA A 30 -7.38 1.10 -4.50
N TYR A 31 -8.24 1.58 -3.59
CA TYR A 31 -9.37 2.44 -3.99
C TYR A 31 -8.88 3.73 -4.66
N SER A 32 -7.87 4.37 -4.07
CA SER A 32 -7.30 5.61 -4.60
C SER A 32 -6.66 5.42 -5.97
N ILE A 33 -5.94 4.33 -6.20
CA ILE A 33 -5.45 3.93 -7.54
C ILE A 33 -6.63 3.85 -8.52
N LYS A 34 -7.68 3.10 -8.17
CA LYS A 34 -8.80 2.83 -9.08
C LYS A 34 -9.63 4.06 -9.47
N HIS A 35 -9.58 5.10 -8.65
CA HIS A 35 -10.34 6.33 -8.87
C HIS A 35 -9.44 7.51 -9.22
N ASN A 36 -8.18 7.25 -9.63
CA ASN A 36 -7.20 8.27 -10.00
C ASN A 36 -7.09 9.40 -8.97
N LYS A 37 -7.21 9.04 -7.69
CA LYS A 37 -7.01 10.01 -6.62
C LYS A 37 -5.52 10.36 -6.54
N PRO A 38 -5.16 11.59 -6.11
CA PRO A 38 -3.75 11.93 -5.92
C PRO A 38 -3.08 10.93 -4.95
N ILE A 39 -1.85 10.52 -5.26
CA ILE A 39 -1.04 9.66 -4.39
C ILE A 39 0.32 10.33 -4.30
N ASP A 40 0.56 11.00 -3.17
CA ASP A 40 1.74 11.81 -2.92
C ASP A 40 2.33 11.41 -1.55
N PRO A 41 3.56 10.87 -1.51
CA PRO A 41 4.19 10.46 -0.25
C PRO A 41 4.53 11.63 0.66
N GLN A 42 4.64 12.87 0.14
CA GLN A 42 4.94 14.05 0.95
C GLN A 42 3.70 14.56 1.72
N ARG A 43 2.50 14.20 1.27
CA ARG A 43 1.22 14.58 1.88
C ARG A 43 0.78 13.64 3.01
N TYR A 44 1.68 12.79 3.49
CA TYR A 44 1.43 11.84 4.58
C TYR A 44 0.74 12.48 5.80
N LYS A 45 1.03 13.76 6.11
CA LYS A 45 0.49 14.49 7.26
C LYS A 45 -0.90 15.11 7.05
N GLU A 46 -1.34 15.27 5.81
CA GLU A 46 -2.57 16.03 5.49
C GLU A 46 -3.68 15.11 4.98
N TRP A 47 -3.34 14.22 4.05
CA TRP A 47 -4.28 13.34 3.40
C TRP A 47 -3.49 12.25 2.68
N TYR A 48 -3.65 11.00 3.10
CA TYR A 48 -2.84 9.91 2.59
C TYR A 48 -3.67 8.63 2.38
N PRO A 49 -3.64 8.04 1.18
CA PRO A 49 -4.30 6.75 0.96
C PRO A 49 -3.66 5.69 1.83
N HIS A 50 -4.45 5.02 2.66
CA HIS A 50 -3.92 4.13 3.69
C HIS A 50 -3.31 2.86 3.04
N PRO A 51 -1.98 2.65 3.13
CA PRO A 51 -1.30 1.53 2.48
C PRO A 51 -1.37 0.25 3.33
N GLY A 52 -1.56 0.38 4.64
CA GLY A 52 -1.50 -0.73 5.58
C GLY A 52 -2.81 -1.51 5.76
N TYR A 53 -2.92 -2.11 6.93
CA TYR A 53 -3.97 -3.04 7.39
C TYR A 53 -3.99 -4.39 6.67
N ALA A 54 -4.76 -4.52 5.59
CA ALA A 54 -5.14 -5.83 5.08
C ALA A 54 -5.07 -5.91 3.55
N TRP A 55 -4.26 -6.87 3.08
CA TRP A 55 -4.09 -7.23 1.68
C TRP A 55 -4.30 -8.72 1.49
N ALA A 56 -4.84 -9.09 0.34
CA ALA A 56 -4.87 -10.46 -0.16
C ALA A 56 -4.22 -10.52 -1.52
N MET A 57 -3.57 -11.64 -1.79
CA MET A 57 -2.97 -11.92 -3.09
C MET A 57 -3.09 -13.40 -3.42
N ARG A 58 -3.04 -13.70 -4.72
CA ARG A 58 -2.93 -15.09 -5.17
C ARG A 58 -1.55 -15.65 -4.80
N CYS A 59 -1.47 -16.95 -4.55
CA CYS A 59 -0.20 -17.62 -4.24
C CYS A 59 0.83 -17.45 -5.36
N ASP A 60 0.41 -17.56 -6.62
CA ASP A 60 1.30 -17.38 -7.78
C ASP A 60 1.87 -15.94 -7.87
N ALA A 61 1.05 -14.93 -7.58
CA ALA A 61 1.51 -13.55 -7.49
C ALA A 61 2.49 -13.35 -6.33
N PHE A 62 2.22 -13.93 -5.16
CA PHE A 62 3.12 -13.88 -4.00
C PHE A 62 4.49 -14.50 -4.30
N GLU A 63 4.50 -15.68 -4.91
CA GLU A 63 5.71 -16.39 -5.32
C GLU A 63 6.48 -15.59 -6.38
N TYR A 64 5.79 -15.03 -7.37
CA TYR A 64 6.41 -14.21 -8.42
C TYR A 64 7.12 -12.98 -7.87
N MET A 65 6.50 -12.28 -6.91
CA MET A 65 7.12 -11.13 -6.25
C MET A 65 8.36 -11.52 -5.42
N GLY A 66 8.50 -12.80 -5.08
CA GLY A 66 9.51 -13.30 -4.15
C GLY A 66 9.14 -13.02 -2.69
N GLY A 67 7.84 -13.06 -2.38
CA GLY A 67 7.32 -12.77 -1.04
C GLY A 67 7.05 -11.29 -0.75
N LEU A 68 6.90 -10.97 0.54
CA LEU A 68 6.72 -9.59 1.01
C LEU A 68 8.06 -8.85 1.09
N CYS A 69 7.98 -7.55 1.41
CA CYS A 69 9.14 -6.72 1.68
C CYS A 69 9.79 -7.12 3.02
N GLU A 70 10.82 -7.99 2.97
CA GLU A 70 11.51 -8.51 4.18
C GLU A 70 12.75 -7.70 4.60
N PHE A 71 13.26 -6.83 3.72
CA PHE A 71 14.44 -6.00 4.01
C PHE A 71 14.11 -4.74 4.82
N SER A 72 12.82 -4.38 4.96
CA SER A 72 12.34 -3.18 5.65
C SER A 72 12.09 -3.44 7.14
N ILE A 73 13.16 -3.72 7.89
CA ILE A 73 13.07 -4.16 9.30
C ILE A 73 12.67 -3.05 10.30
N LEU A 74 12.78 -1.79 9.89
CA LEU A 74 12.46 -0.62 10.73
C LEU A 74 11.04 -0.08 10.50
N GLY A 75 10.23 -0.76 9.67
CA GLY A 75 8.89 -0.33 9.28
C GLY A 75 8.83 0.29 7.88
N SER A 76 7.63 0.67 7.43
CA SER A 76 7.31 1.14 6.06
C SER A 76 7.22 0.07 4.97
N GLY A 77 7.18 -1.22 5.33
CA GLY A 77 7.05 -2.30 4.34
C GLY A 77 5.76 -2.23 3.51
N ASP A 78 4.65 -1.85 4.14
CA ASP A 78 3.35 -1.62 3.47
C ASP A 78 3.38 -0.40 2.54
N LEU A 79 4.05 0.68 2.95
CA LEU A 79 4.30 1.86 2.13
C LEU A 79 5.12 1.50 0.88
N HIS A 80 6.25 0.81 1.05
CA HIS A 80 7.07 0.32 -0.05
C HIS A 80 6.28 -0.58 -0.99
N PHE A 81 5.49 -1.51 -0.46
CA PHE A 81 4.62 -2.37 -1.24
C PHE A 81 3.61 -1.56 -2.06
N ALA A 82 2.89 -0.64 -1.42
CA ALA A 82 1.87 0.17 -2.08
C ALA A 82 2.44 0.99 -3.24
N PHE A 83 3.60 1.62 -3.06
CA PHE A 83 4.25 2.40 -4.11
C PHE A 83 4.91 1.52 -5.19
N ALA A 84 5.37 0.32 -4.85
CA ALA A 84 5.84 -0.65 -5.82
C ALA A 84 4.73 -1.09 -6.78
N LEU A 85 3.47 -1.20 -6.33
CA LEU A 85 2.33 -1.49 -7.22
C LEU A 85 2.21 -0.48 -8.38
N LEU A 86 2.63 0.77 -8.15
CA LEU A 86 2.59 1.86 -9.11
C LEU A 86 3.88 2.05 -9.90
N ASN A 87 4.88 1.19 -9.71
CA ASN A 87 6.25 1.39 -10.20
C ASN A 87 6.89 2.71 -9.68
N ARG A 88 6.59 3.08 -8.43
CA ARG A 88 7.01 4.34 -7.79
C ARG A 88 7.73 4.12 -6.47
N ILE A 89 8.28 2.92 -6.22
CA ILE A 89 8.88 2.56 -4.92
C ILE A 89 9.97 3.55 -4.48
N GLU A 90 10.71 4.13 -5.42
CA GLU A 90 11.77 5.11 -5.16
C GLU A 90 11.30 6.37 -4.42
N GLU A 91 10.04 6.76 -4.58
CA GLU A 91 9.48 7.94 -3.91
C GLU A 91 9.30 7.75 -2.40
N THR A 92 9.46 6.52 -1.91
CA THR A 92 9.38 6.18 -0.48
C THR A 92 10.75 6.19 0.19
N PHE A 93 11.83 6.44 -0.55
CA PHE A 93 13.19 6.37 -0.02
C PHE A 93 13.60 7.69 0.64
N LEU A 94 14.18 7.61 1.83
CA LEU A 94 14.89 8.74 2.44
C LEU A 94 16.20 9.00 1.70
N THR A 95 16.66 10.25 1.63
CA THR A 95 17.93 10.60 0.96
C THR A 95 19.12 9.86 1.56
N SER A 96 19.13 9.65 2.88
CA SER A 96 20.18 8.94 3.63
C SER A 96 20.13 7.41 3.54
N LEU A 97 19.21 6.85 2.76
CA LEU A 97 19.05 5.41 2.65
C LEU A 97 20.24 4.78 1.91
N ASN A 98 20.79 3.71 2.52
CA ASN A 98 21.92 2.96 1.99
C ASN A 98 21.64 2.41 0.57
N GLU A 99 22.68 2.37 -0.28
CA GLU A 99 22.56 1.97 -1.69
C GLU A 99 22.16 0.50 -1.89
N ASP A 100 22.65 -0.40 -1.04
CA ASP A 100 22.26 -1.82 -1.10
C ASP A 100 20.78 -1.99 -0.76
N TYR A 101 20.27 -1.25 0.22
CA TYR A 101 18.84 -1.23 0.52
C TYR A 101 18.03 -0.74 -0.70
N ARG A 102 18.45 0.36 -1.33
CA ARG A 102 17.77 0.90 -2.52
C ARG A 102 17.73 -0.14 -3.63
N ARG A 103 18.86 -0.79 -3.91
CA ARG A 103 18.96 -1.83 -4.94
C ARG A 103 18.03 -3.02 -4.65
N LEU A 104 18.00 -3.50 -3.40
CA LEU A 104 17.09 -4.57 -2.99
C LEU A 104 15.63 -4.18 -3.19
N ALA A 105 15.28 -2.96 -2.77
CA ALA A 105 13.93 -2.43 -2.89
C ALA A 105 13.50 -2.25 -4.35
N LEU A 106 14.36 -1.68 -5.20
CA LEU A 106 14.09 -1.52 -6.64
C LEU A 106 13.89 -2.88 -7.32
N ASN A 107 14.82 -3.82 -7.11
CA ASN A 107 14.73 -5.16 -7.72
C ASN A 107 13.46 -5.92 -7.29
N TRP A 108 13.06 -5.80 -6.02
CA TRP A 108 11.80 -6.38 -5.55
C TRP A 108 10.59 -5.64 -6.12
N GLY A 109 10.63 -4.31 -6.13
CA GLY A 109 9.56 -3.45 -6.62
C GLY A 109 9.25 -3.62 -8.10
N GLU A 110 10.24 -3.91 -8.94
CA GLU A 110 10.05 -4.23 -10.37
C GLU A 110 9.11 -5.44 -10.56
N ARG A 111 9.31 -6.52 -9.79
CA ARG A 111 8.46 -7.71 -9.86
C ARG A 111 7.04 -7.44 -9.39
N VAL A 112 6.88 -6.61 -8.35
CA VAL A 112 5.57 -6.16 -7.86
C VAL A 112 4.85 -5.33 -8.93
N ALA A 113 5.55 -4.38 -9.54
CA ALA A 113 5.01 -3.49 -10.58
C ALA A 113 4.53 -4.26 -11.81
N GLU A 114 5.23 -5.33 -12.19
CA GLU A 114 4.85 -6.19 -13.32
C GLU A 114 3.51 -6.89 -13.09
N ILE A 115 3.33 -7.53 -11.92
CA ILE A 115 2.05 -8.16 -11.54
C ILE A 115 0.93 -7.14 -11.44
N ALA A 116 1.22 -5.99 -10.82
CA ALA A 116 0.28 -4.90 -10.61
C ALA A 116 -0.06 -4.12 -11.88
N GLN A 117 0.77 -4.23 -12.93
CA GLN A 117 0.67 -3.46 -14.17
C GLN A 117 0.51 -1.95 -13.90
N GLY A 118 1.41 -1.37 -13.09
CA GLY A 118 1.32 0.05 -12.70
C GLY A 118 0.02 0.40 -11.96
N GLY A 119 -0.54 -0.52 -11.20
CA GLY A 119 -1.78 -0.36 -10.43
C GLY A 119 -3.05 -0.75 -11.19
N HIS A 120 -3.00 -0.94 -12.51
CA HIS A 120 -4.17 -1.34 -13.29
C HIS A 120 -4.74 -2.70 -12.85
N ASN A 121 -3.88 -3.60 -12.38
CA ASN A 121 -4.23 -4.94 -11.95
C ASN A 121 -4.32 -5.08 -10.40
N VAL A 122 -4.71 -4.02 -9.69
CA VAL A 122 -4.92 -4.04 -8.24
C VAL A 122 -6.38 -3.77 -7.90
N GLY A 123 -7.00 -4.58 -7.04
CA GLY A 123 -8.40 -4.41 -6.62
C GLY A 123 -8.55 -3.89 -5.20
N TYR A 124 -9.79 -3.55 -4.82
CA TYR A 124 -10.17 -3.32 -3.44
C TYR A 124 -11.53 -3.97 -3.15
N LEU A 125 -11.84 -4.26 -1.89
CA LEU A 125 -13.18 -4.69 -1.47
C LEU A 125 -14.02 -3.48 -1.01
N PRO A 126 -15.31 -3.37 -1.40
CA PRO A 126 -16.18 -2.25 -1.05
C PRO A 126 -16.71 -2.33 0.39
N VAL A 127 -15.83 -2.64 1.34
CA VAL A 127 -16.10 -2.75 2.78
C VAL A 127 -15.31 -1.70 3.54
N ASN A 128 -15.81 -1.27 4.70
CA ASN A 128 -15.08 -0.34 5.57
C ASN A 128 -14.53 -1.12 6.77
N ILE A 129 -13.36 -0.75 7.26
CA ILE A 129 -12.76 -1.29 8.48
C ILE A 129 -12.71 -0.20 9.56
N GLY A 130 -12.85 -0.59 10.82
CA GLY A 130 -12.64 0.28 11.97
C GLY A 130 -11.25 0.05 12.58
N HIS A 131 -10.57 1.14 12.95
CA HIS A 131 -9.30 1.14 13.65
C HIS A 131 -9.42 2.01 14.90
N PHE A 132 -9.03 1.47 16.05
CA PHE A 132 -9.02 2.14 17.36
C PHE A 132 -7.63 2.67 17.68
#